data_AF-A0A7W6WZ16-F1
#
_entry.id   AF-A0A7W6WZ16-F1
#
_cell.length_a   1.000
_cell.length_b   1.000
_cell.length_c   1.000
_cell.angle_alpha   90.00
_cell.angle_beta   90.00
_cell.angle_gamma   90.00
#
_symmetry.space_group_name_H-M   'P 1'
#
loop_
_entity.id
_entity.type
_entity.pdbx_description
1 polymer ?
#
loop_
_entity_poly.entity_id
_entity_poly.type
_entity_poly.pdbx_seq_one_letter_code
_entity_poly.pdbx_strand_id
1 'polypeptide(L)'
;MDREMLQRHLEQAQRHVAQRERHIAEQELRINDLARLGQDTTEAHKLLDNFYASQVQHIQHRDRILRELAGPVPPPDPDRTDQIRQMVRKDIEEQH
;
A
#
# COMPACT_ATOMS: atom_id res chain seq x y z
N MET A 1 22.46 -3.75 -5.44
CA MET A 1 21.64 -3.99 -6.65
C MET A 1 21.75 -2.76 -7.53
N ASP A 2 21.79 -2.95 -8.84
CA ASP A 2 21.88 -1.83 -9.79
C ASP A 2 20.58 -1.01 -9.77
N ARG A 3 20.69 0.32 -9.81
CA ARG A 3 19.56 1.25 -9.66
C ARG A 3 18.53 1.06 -10.78
N GLU A 4 19.00 0.74 -11.99
CA GLU A 4 18.14 0.45 -13.14
C GLU A 4 17.30 -0.83 -12.95
N MET A 5 17.85 -1.86 -12.31
CA MET A 5 17.13 -3.10 -12.00
C MET A 5 15.98 -2.82 -11.02
N LEU A 6 16.23 -2.01 -9.99
CA LEU A 6 15.21 -1.62 -9.01
C LEU A 6 14.08 -0.79 -9.64
N GLN A 7 14.38 0.09 -10.60
CA GLN A 7 13.36 0.85 -11.34
C GLN A 7 12.48 -0.07 -12.20
N ARG A 8 13.06 -1.04 -12.91
CA ARG A 8 12.27 -2.03 -13.68
C ARG A 8 11.37 -2.86 -12.79
N HIS A 9 11.86 -3.30 -11.63
CA HIS A 9 11.04 -4.02 -10.66
C HIS A 9 9.93 -3.14 -10.08
N LEU A 10 10.20 -1.85 -9.84
CA LEU A 10 9.18 -0.89 -9.39
C LEU A 10 8.06 -0.72 -10.44
N GLU A 11 8.42 -0.50 -11.70
CA GLU A 11 7.45 -0.37 -12.79
C GLU A 11 6.59 -1.63 -12.93
N GLN A 12 7.21 -2.81 -12.84
CA GLN A 12 6.48 -4.08 -12.88
C GLN A 12 5.53 -4.22 -11.68
N ALA A 13 5.99 -3.92 -10.48
CA ALA A 13 5.16 -3.97 -9.27
C ALA A 13 3.97 -2.99 -9.36
N GLN A 14 4.19 -1.77 -9.85
CA GLN A 14 3.13 -0.78 -10.05
C GLN A 14 2.09 -1.24 -11.08
N ARG A 15 2.52 -1.82 -12.20
CA ARG A 15 1.60 -2.37 -13.20
C ARG A 15 0.76 -3.51 -12.63
N HIS A 16 1.37 -4.42 -11.88
CA HIS A 16 0.65 -5.53 -11.25
C HIS A 16 -0.37 -5.07 -10.21
N VAL A 17 -0.02 -4.07 -9.38
CA VAL A 17 -0.95 -3.44 -8.42
C VAL A 17 -2.16 -2.85 -9.15
N ALA A 18 -1.93 -2.02 -10.18
CA ALA A 18 -3.00 -1.35 -10.91
C ALA A 18 -3.87 -2.31 -11.75
N GLN A 19 -3.30 -3.42 -12.24
CA GLN A 19 -4.07 -4.44 -12.95
C GLN A 19 -4.95 -5.24 -11.98
N ARG A 20 -4.42 -5.60 -10.81
CA ARG A 20 -5.18 -6.35 -9.80
C ARG A 20 -6.30 -5.53 -9.18
N GLU A 21 -6.10 -4.24 -8.93
CA GLU A 21 -7.17 -3.35 -8.46
C GLU A 21 -8.36 -3.33 -9.42
N ARG A 22 -8.08 -3.24 -10.73
CA ARG A 22 -9.13 -3.33 -11.76
C ARG A 22 -9.85 -4.67 -11.73
N HIS A 23 -9.11 -5.77 -11.67
CA HIS A 23 -9.73 -7.10 -11.62
C HIS A 23 -10.55 -7.34 -10.35
N ILE A 24 -10.11 -6.84 -9.19
CA ILE A 24 -10.86 -6.92 -7.94
C ILE A 24 -12.18 -6.17 -8.07
N ALA A 25 -12.15 -4.92 -8.55
CA ALA A 25 -13.36 -4.12 -8.76
C ALA A 25 -14.33 -4.78 -9.75
N GLU A 26 -13.83 -5.37 -10.83
CA GLU A 26 -14.67 -6.12 -11.78
C GLU A 26 -15.30 -7.36 -11.14
N GLN A 27 -14.57 -8.08 -10.28
CA GLN A 27 -15.10 -9.26 -9.59
C GLN A 27 -16.14 -8.89 -8.55
N GLU A 28 -15.97 -7.78 -7.83
CA GLU A 28 -16.98 -7.25 -6.91
C GLU A 28 -18.30 -6.95 -7.61
N LEU A 29 -18.24 -6.29 -8.77
CA LEU A 29 -19.43 -6.01 -9.58
C LEU A 29 -20.13 -7.31 -10.02
N ARG A 30 -19.37 -8.29 -10.51
CA ARG A 30 -19.92 -9.60 -10.91
C ARG A 30 -20.55 -10.36 -9.75
N ILE A 31 -19.91 -10.34 -8.58
CA ILE A 31 -20.44 -10.98 -7.38
C ILE A 31 -21.75 -10.32 -6.94
N ASN A 32 -21.81 -8.98 -6.98
CA ASN A 32 -23.04 -8.24 -6.67
C ASN A 32 -24.17 -8.60 -7.64
N ASP A 33 -23.88 -8.65 -8.95
CA ASP A 33 -24.86 -9.07 -9.95
C ASP A 33 -25.37 -10.50 -9.72
N LEU A 34 -24.49 -11.43 -9.39
CA LEU A 34 -24.86 -12.82 -9.05
C LEU A 34 -25.72 -12.89 -7.78
N ALA A 35 -25.35 -12.13 -6.74
CA ALA A 35 -26.10 -12.07 -5.49
C ALA A 35 -27.51 -11.50 -5.71
N ARG A 36 -27.64 -10.47 -6.55
CA ARG A 36 -28.95 -9.88 -6.93
C ARG A 36 -29.83 -10.87 -7.69
N LEU A 37 -29.23 -11.81 -8.41
CA LEU A 37 -29.93 -12.91 -9.08
C LEU A 37 -30.23 -14.10 -8.15
N GLY A 38 -29.95 -13.98 -6.85
CA GLY A 38 -30.18 -15.03 -5.86
C GLY A 38 -29.24 -16.23 -5.99
N GLN A 39 -28.11 -16.08 -6.69
CA GLN A 39 -27.10 -17.13 -6.81
C GLN A 39 -26.27 -17.21 -5.53
N ASP A 40 -25.79 -18.42 -5.20
CA ASP A 40 -24.80 -18.58 -4.14
C ASP A 40 -23.45 -17.99 -4.58
N THR A 41 -22.97 -17.02 -3.81
CA THR A 41 -21.72 -16.30 -4.06
C THR A 41 -20.65 -16.59 -3.01
N THR A 42 -20.87 -17.57 -2.13
CA THR A 42 -19.97 -17.87 -0.99
C THR A 42 -18.53 -18.14 -1.44
N GLU A 43 -18.34 -19.03 -2.43
CA GLU A 43 -17.01 -19.34 -2.95
C GLU A 43 -16.38 -18.18 -3.75
N ALA A 44 -17.21 -17.36 -4.41
CA ALA A 44 -16.72 -16.19 -5.12
C ALA A 44 -16.15 -15.14 -4.15
N HIS A 45 -16.80 -14.93 -2.99
CA HIS A 45 -16.27 -14.07 -1.94
C HIS A 45 -14.97 -14.61 -1.34
N LYS A 46 -14.87 -15.93 -1.07
CA LYS A 46 -13.61 -16.55 -0.59
C LYS A 46 -12.46 -16.36 -1.58
N LEU A 47 -12.75 -16.48 -2.88
CA LEU A 47 -11.76 -16.22 -3.92
C LEU A 47 -11.34 -14.73 -3.94
N LEU A 48 -12.30 -13.83 -3.76
CA LEU A 48 -12.04 -12.40 -3.69
C LEU A 48 -11.16 -12.04 -2.48
N ASP A 49 -11.39 -12.66 -1.32
CA ASP A 49 -10.53 -12.50 -0.13
C ASP A 49 -9.08 -12.90 -0.41
N ASN A 50 -8.86 -13.98 -1.17
CA ASN A 50 -7.52 -14.38 -1.60
C ASN A 50 -6.86 -13.34 -2.52
N PHE A 51 -7.64 -12.71 -3.41
CA PHE A 51 -7.14 -11.62 -4.24
C PHE A 51 -6.75 -10.41 -3.40
N TYR A 52 -7.55 -10.05 -2.40
CA TYR A 52 -7.22 -8.99 -1.44
C TYR A 52 -5.95 -9.29 -0.66
N ALA A 53 -5.83 -10.49 -0.08
CA ALA A 53 -4.64 -10.89 0.67
C ALA A 53 -3.37 -10.79 -0.20
N SER A 54 -3.46 -11.24 -1.45
CA SER A 54 -2.33 -11.18 -2.37
C SER A 54 -2.07 -9.74 -2.87
N GLN A 55 -3.08 -8.87 -2.99
CA GLN A 55 -2.90 -7.45 -3.31
C GLN A 55 -2.09 -6.72 -2.23
N VAL A 56 -2.35 -7.02 -0.95
CA VAL A 56 -1.57 -6.47 0.17
C VAL A 56 -0.09 -6.83 0.03
N GLN A 57 0.23 -8.06 -0.34
CA GLN A 57 1.62 -8.50 -0.55
C GLN A 57 2.30 -7.74 -1.70
N HIS A 58 1.59 -7.48 -2.81
CA HIS A 58 2.12 -6.70 -3.93
C HIS A 58 2.38 -5.24 -3.56
N ILE A 59 1.48 -4.63 -2.78
CA ILE A 59 1.66 -3.26 -2.26
C ILE A 59 2.88 -3.20 -1.34
N GLN A 60 3.02 -4.14 -0.40
CA GLN A 60 4.18 -4.22 0.49
C GLN A 60 5.50 -4.38 -0.28
N HIS A 61 5.50 -5.20 -1.35
CA HIS A 61 6.67 -5.37 -2.20
C HIS A 61 7.04 -4.07 -2.93
N ARG A 62 6.06 -3.37 -3.52
CA ARG A 62 6.25 -2.06 -4.15
C ARG A 62 6.82 -1.05 -3.15
N ASP A 63 6.25 -0.97 -1.96
CA ASP A 63 6.67 -0.01 -0.93
C ASP A 63 8.07 -0.30 -0.42
N ARG A 64 8.47 -1.58 -0.35
CA ARG A 64 9.86 -1.98 -0.07
C ARG A 64 10.82 -1.49 -1.15
N ILE A 65 10.50 -1.70 -2.44
CA ILE A 65 11.35 -1.25 -3.55
C ILE A 65 11.47 0.28 -3.54
N LEU A 66 10.39 1.01 -3.24
CA LEU A 66 10.42 2.46 -3.10
C LEU A 66 11.37 2.92 -1.98
N ARG A 67 11.37 2.24 -0.84
CA ARG A 67 12.32 2.52 0.25
C ARG A 67 13.76 2.22 -0.15
N GLU A 68 14.00 1.11 -0.85
CA GLU A 68 15.34 0.76 -1.33
C GLU A 68 15.86 1.76 -2.38
N LEU A 69 14.97 2.30 -3.23
CA LEU A 69 15.30 3.34 -4.23
C LEU A 69 15.50 4.73 -3.64
N ALA A 70 14.78 5.08 -2.57
CA ALA A 70 14.94 6.36 -1.87
C ALA A 70 16.29 6.43 -1.11
N GLY A 71 16.99 5.31 -0.96
CA GLY A 71 18.12 5.17 -0.04
C GLY A 71 17.66 5.06 1.41
N PRO A 72 18.57 4.75 2.36
CA PRO A 72 18.21 4.81 3.77
C PRO A 72 17.71 6.21 4.06
N VAL A 73 16.50 6.34 4.61
CA VAL A 73 16.08 7.58 5.26
C VAL A 73 17.20 7.87 6.26
N PRO A 74 18.00 8.95 6.09
CA PRO A 74 19.01 9.27 7.08
C PRO A 74 18.28 9.36 8.42
N PRO A 75 18.84 8.78 9.51
CA PRO A 75 18.23 8.91 10.82
C PRO A 75 17.84 10.38 10.99
N PRO A 76 16.59 10.68 11.39
CA PRO A 76 16.13 12.05 11.46
C PRO A 76 17.16 12.80 12.29
N ASP A 77 17.71 13.86 11.70
CA ASP A 77 18.76 14.67 12.31
C ASP A 77 18.37 14.89 13.79
N PRO A 78 19.18 14.44 14.76
CA PRO A 78 18.83 14.54 16.17
C PRO A 78 18.50 15.98 16.54
N ASP A 79 19.15 16.97 15.91
CA ASP A 79 18.82 18.38 16.10
C ASP A 79 17.43 18.74 15.57
N ARG A 80 17.04 18.22 14.40
CA ARG A 80 15.67 18.41 13.87
C ARG A 80 14.63 17.67 14.70
N THR A 81 14.96 16.50 15.22
CA THR A 81 14.07 15.69 16.07
C THR A 81 13.83 16.39 17.40
N ASP A 82 14.88 16.95 18.00
CA ASP A 82 14.78 17.73 19.23
C ASP A 82 14.13 19.08 19.00
N GLN A 83 14.33 19.73 17.85
CA GLN A 83 13.57 20.94 17.48
C GLN A 83 12.07 20.66 17.34
N ILE A 84 11.67 19.58 16.64
CA ILE A 84 10.25 19.21 16.53
C ILE A 84 9.67 18.86 17.90
N ARG A 85 10.41 18.13 18.74
CA ARG A 85 9.99 17.83 20.13
C ARG A 85 9.84 19.08 20.98
N GLN A 86 10.76 20.05 20.86
CA GLN A 86 10.69 21.32 21.57
C GLN A 86 9.53 22.18 21.07
N MET A 87 9.25 22.18 19.76
CA MET A 87 8.11 22.90 19.18
C MET A 87 6.79 22.34 19.68
N VAL A 88 6.60 21.01 19.63
CA VAL A 88 5.39 20.35 20.15
C VAL A 88 5.24 20.55 21.66
N ARG A 89 6.34 20.51 22.43
CA ARG A 89 6.30 20.79 23.87
C ARG A 89 5.87 22.23 24.14
N LYS A 90 6.39 23.20 23.39
CA LYS A 90 6.07 24.61 23.53
C LYS A 90 4.61 24.90 23.16
N ASP A 91 4.09 24.28 22.10
CA ASP A 91 2.69 24.42 21.70
C ASP A 91 1.70 23.87 22.74
N ILE A 92 2.12 22.85 23.52
CA ILE A 92 1.32 22.30 24.64
C ILE A 92 1.37 23.22 25.87
N GLU A 93 2.51 23.86 26.13
CA GLU A 93 2.70 24.79 27.26
C GLU A 93 2.04 26.16 27.02
N GLU A 94 1.94 26.62 25.77
CA GLU A 94 1.26 27.88 25.40
C GLU A 94 -0.28 27.77 25.33
N GLN A 95 -0.85 26.56 25.48
CA GLN A 95 -2.30 26.33 25.52
C GLN A 95 -2.91 26.34 26.93
N HIS A 96 -2.15 26.69 27.98
CA HIS A 96 -2.60 26.84 29.36
C HIS A 96 -2.29 28.24 29.92
#